data_AF-A0A8J9ZQ10-F1
#
_entry.id   AF-A0A8J9ZQ10-F1
#
_cell.length_a   1.000
_cell.length_b   1.000
_cell.length_c   1.000
_cell.angle_alpha   90.00
_cell.angle_beta   90.00
_cell.angle_gamma   90.00
#
_symmetry.space_group_name_H-M   'P 1'
#
loop_
_entity.id
_entity.type
_entity.pdbx_description
1 polymer ?
#
loop_
_entity_poly.entity_id
_entity_poly.type
_entity_poly.pdbx_seq_one_letter_code
_entity_poly.pdbx_strand_id
1 'polypeptide(L)'
;MSSSSRSPTLITARLSPPGQMSRISDDQERILEYNFGHLTKTPDGITLEIIAAESGLSVEETAKWFQNRYALWRQKEGLPPNSGRVTD
;
A
#
# COMPACT_ATOMS: atom_id res chain seq x y z
N MET A 1 20.21 26.06 1.07
CA MET A 1 19.39 25.28 2.02
C MET A 1 18.64 24.24 1.21
N SER A 2 19.15 23.01 1.17
CA SER A 2 18.50 21.93 0.43
C SER A 2 17.30 21.47 1.23
N SER A 3 16.12 22.00 0.91
CA SER A 3 14.86 21.45 1.40
C SER A 3 14.68 20.09 0.73
N SER A 4 15.18 19.03 1.38
CA SER A 4 14.72 17.68 1.09
C SER A 4 13.24 17.64 1.41
N SER A 5 12.40 17.92 0.40
CA SER A 5 11.00 17.53 0.42
C SER A 5 10.97 16.03 0.65
N ARG A 6 10.79 15.63 1.92
CA ARG A 6 10.29 14.30 2.24
C ARG A 6 8.93 14.23 1.58
N SER A 7 8.89 13.67 0.37
CA SER A 7 7.64 13.34 -0.28
C SER A 7 6.85 12.52 0.73
N PRO A 8 5.58 12.88 1.05
CA PRO A 8 4.73 11.94 1.76
C PRO A 8 4.73 10.66 0.94
N THR A 9 4.98 9.51 1.57
CA THR A 9 4.94 8.21 0.90
C THR A 9 3.53 8.00 0.37
N LEU A 10 3.27 8.47 -0.85
CA LEU A 10 1.99 8.33 -1.51
C LEU A 10 1.83 6.86 -1.89
N ILE A 11 0.88 6.18 -1.26
CA ILE A 11 0.43 4.85 -1.68
C ILE A 11 -0.15 4.99 -3.08
N THR A 12 0.71 4.78 -4.07
CA THR A 12 0.33 4.77 -5.48
C THR A 12 -0.24 3.39 -5.80
N ALA A 13 -1.38 3.34 -6.49
CA ALA A 13 -1.93 2.08 -6.96
C ALA A 13 -0.93 1.45 -7.94
N ARG A 14 -0.20 0.42 -7.48
CA ARG A 14 0.80 -0.29 -8.26
C ARG A 14 0.63 -1.77 -8.03
N LEU A 15 0.20 -2.48 -9.06
CA LEU A 15 0.15 -3.94 -9.03
C LEU A 15 1.58 -4.46 -9.01
N SER A 16 1.90 -5.21 -7.95
CA SER A 16 3.18 -5.90 -7.86
C SER A 16 3.02 -7.30 -8.44
N PRO A 17 3.92 -7.77 -9.32
CA PRO A 17 3.83 -9.14 -9.84
C PRO A 17 3.97 -10.17 -8.69
N PRO A 18 3.34 -11.35 -8.82
CA PRO A 18 3.24 -12.36 -7.74
C PRO A 18 4.58 -12.99 -7.28
N GLY A 19 5.72 -12.52 -7.78
CA GLY A 19 7.06 -12.89 -7.29
C GLY A 19 7.83 -11.77 -6.57
N GLN A 20 7.26 -10.56 -6.48
CA GLN A 20 7.92 -9.39 -5.88
C GLN A 20 7.34 -8.98 -4.52
N MET A 21 6.15 -9.49 -4.17
CA MET A 21 5.64 -9.38 -2.80
C MET A 21 6.32 -10.44 -1.94
N SER A 22 7.00 -10.01 -0.88
CA SER A 22 7.49 -10.91 0.15
C SER A 22 6.36 -11.84 0.59
N ARG A 23 6.66 -13.13 0.81
CA ARG A 23 5.68 -14.06 1.35
C ARG A 23 5.32 -13.63 2.78
N ILE A 24 4.21 -12.93 2.92
CA ILE A 24 3.62 -12.63 4.23
C ILE A 24 2.79 -13.83 4.70
N SER A 25 2.75 -14.05 6.01
CA SER A 25 1.90 -15.09 6.63
C SER A 25 0.42 -14.68 6.64
N ASP A 26 -0.49 -15.65 6.76
CA ASP A 26 -1.93 -15.42 6.93
C ASP A 26 -2.26 -14.46 8.10
N ASP A 27 -1.53 -14.55 9.21
CA ASP A 27 -1.71 -13.65 10.36
C ASP A 27 -1.33 -12.20 10.02
N GLN A 28 -0.23 -12.02 9.28
CA GLN A 28 0.23 -10.72 8.83
C GLN A 28 -0.75 -10.13 7.81
N GLU A 29 -1.21 -10.94 6.86
CA GLU A 29 -2.21 -10.53 5.88
C GLU A 29 -3.52 -10.11 6.56
N ARG A 30 -3.97 -10.85 7.58
CA ARG A 30 -5.16 -10.46 8.37
C ARG A 30 -5.03 -9.09 9.01
N ILE A 31 -3.88 -8.79 9.61
CA ILE A 31 -3.61 -7.48 10.23
C ILE A 31 -3.65 -6.38 9.15
N LEU A 32 -2.98 -6.60 8.01
CA LEU A 32 -2.94 -5.64 6.92
C LEU A 32 -4.33 -5.40 6.30
N GLU A 33 -5.10 -6.47 6.03
CA GLU A 33 -6.48 -6.44 5.54
C GLU A 33 -7.40 -5.67 6.48
N TYR A 34 -7.31 -5.94 7.78
CA TYR A 34 -8.10 -5.26 8.79
C TYR A 34 -7.84 -3.76 8.76
N ASN A 35 -6.56 -3.35 8.78
CA ASN A 35 -6.15 -1.96 8.71
C ASN A 35 -6.58 -1.28 7.39
N PHE A 36 -6.43 -1.96 6.26
CA PHE A 36 -6.84 -1.45 4.94
C PHE A 36 -8.35 -1.21 4.83
N GLY A 37 -9.15 -2.11 5.41
CA GLY A 37 -10.60 -2.03 5.42
C GLY A 37 -11.16 -1.03 6.43
N HIS A 38 -10.62 -1.02 7.66
CA HIS A 38 -11.18 -0.27 8.79
C HIS A 38 -10.56 1.10 9.01
N LEU A 39 -9.25 1.27 8.79
CA LEU A 39 -8.56 2.53 9.07
C LEU A 39 -8.46 3.39 7.82
N THR A 40 -7.69 2.95 6.83
CA THR A 40 -7.46 3.74 5.61
C THR A 40 -6.87 2.89 4.50
N LYS A 41 -7.25 3.20 3.26
CA LYS A 41 -6.68 2.57 2.05
C LYS A 41 -5.35 3.21 1.62
N THR A 42 -5.06 4.41 2.15
CA THR A 42 -3.87 5.21 1.86
C THR A 42 -3.28 5.74 3.17
N PRO A 43 -2.63 4.87 3.97
CA PRO A 43 -1.95 5.31 5.19
C PRO A 43 -0.83 6.30 4.87
N ASP A 44 -0.70 7.34 5.70
CA ASP A 44 0.47 8.20 5.72
C ASP A 44 1.68 7.47 6.33
N GLY A 45 2.86 8.08 6.28
CA GLY A 45 4.10 7.45 6.75
C GLY A 45 4.04 6.96 8.20
N ILE A 46 3.45 7.75 9.11
CA ILE A 46 3.38 7.40 10.53
C ILE A 46 2.42 6.23 10.74
N THR A 47 1.24 6.28 10.11
CA THR A 47 0.27 5.20 10.17
C THR A 47 0.84 3.90 9.60
N LEU A 48 1.60 3.99 8.50
CA LEU A 48 2.25 2.85 7.88
C LEU A 48 3.32 2.22 8.78
N GLU A 49 4.10 3.04 9.50
CA GLU A 49 5.08 2.58 10.50
C GLU A 49 4.41 1.81 11.65
N ILE A 50 3.26 2.31 12.14
CA ILE A 50 2.49 1.63 13.19
C ILE A 50 2.00 0.26 12.70
N ILE A 51 1.39 0.20 11.52
CA ILE A 51 0.88 -1.06 10.95
C ILE A 51 2.01 -2.05 10.68
N ALA A 52 3.17 -1.58 10.21
CA ALA A 52 4.36 -2.40 10.00
C ALA A 52 4.82 -3.04 11.32
N ALA A 53 4.87 -2.26 12.41
CA ALA A 53 5.19 -2.77 13.73
C ALA A 53 4.16 -3.80 14.24
N GLU A 54 2.86 -3.56 14.04
CA GLU A 54 1.79 -4.48 14.45
C GLU A 54 1.82 -5.81 13.68
N SER A 55 2.13 -5.75 12.38
CA SER A 55 2.24 -6.94 11.51
C SER A 55 3.60 -7.65 11.59
N GLY A 56 4.57 -7.07 12.30
CA GLY A 56 5.94 -7.57 12.34
C GLY A 56 6.65 -7.53 10.97
N LEU A 57 6.24 -6.61 10.10
CA LEU A 57 6.80 -6.41 8.76
C LEU A 57 7.66 -5.16 8.71
N SER A 58 8.49 -5.06 7.67
CA SER A 58 9.19 -3.81 7.37
C SER A 58 8.22 -2.78 6.76
N VAL A 59 8.43 -1.50 7.04
CA VAL A 59 7.63 -0.40 6.49
C VAL A 59 7.54 -0.46 4.95
N GLU A 60 8.63 -0.82 4.27
CA GLU A 60 8.64 -1.01 2.81
C GLU A 60 7.76 -2.18 2.33
N GLU A 61 7.71 -3.27 3.07
CA GLU A 61 6.90 -4.44 2.72
C GLU A 61 5.41 -4.14 2.90
N THR A 62 5.08 -3.51 4.03
CA THR A 62 3.74 -2.97 4.30
C THR A 62 3.33 -1.98 3.21
N ALA A 63 4.22 -1.05 2.81
CA ALA A 63 3.94 -0.10 1.72
C ALA A 63 3.58 -0.81 0.41
N LYS A 64 4.39 -1.80 0.00
CA LYS A 64 4.18 -2.57 -1.24
C LYS A 64 2.86 -3.33 -1.20
N TRP A 65 2.54 -3.93 -0.05
CA TRP A 65 1.27 -4.62 0.13
C TRP A 65 0.08 -3.65 0.00
N PHE A 66 0.14 -2.48 0.65
CA PHE A 66 -0.91 -1.47 0.55
C PHE A 66 -1.07 -0.94 -0.89
N GLN A 67 0.03 -0.69 -1.60
CA GLN A 67 0.00 -0.27 -3.01
C GLN A 67 -0.66 -1.31 -3.92
N ASN A 68 -0.31 -2.59 -3.73
CA ASN A 68 -0.88 -3.69 -4.48
C ASN A 68 -2.37 -3.88 -4.15
N ARG A 69 -2.73 -3.88 -2.86
CA ARG A 69 -4.10 -4.04 -2.40
C ARG A 69 -4.99 -2.89 -2.85
N TYR A 70 -4.47 -1.66 -2.83
CA TYR A 70 -5.17 -0.49 -3.34
C TYR A 70 -5.43 -0.58 -4.85
N ALA A 71 -4.47 -1.09 -5.63
CA ALA A 71 -4.65 -1.31 -7.06
C ALA A 71 -5.67 -2.42 -7.37
N LEU A 72 -5.70 -3.50 -6.58
CA LEU A 72 -6.71 -4.55 -6.67
C LEU A 72 -8.11 -4.03 -6.31
N TRP A 73 -8.20 -3.23 -5.24
CA TRP A 73 -9.45 -2.58 -4.85
C TRP A 73 -9.96 -1.66 -5.97
N ARG A 74 -9.09 -0.82 -6.57
CA ARG A 74 -9.45 0.02 -7.72
C ARG A 74 -10.03 -0.79 -8.87
N GLN A 75 -9.39 -1.91 -9.26
CA GLN A 75 -9.92 -2.79 -10.31
C GLN A 75 -11.30 -3.35 -9.97
N LYS A 76 -11.50 -3.78 -8.71
CA LYS A 76 -12.78 -4.32 -8.25
C LYS A 76 -13.91 -3.28 -8.31
N GLU A 77 -13.59 -2.02 -8.05
CA GLU A 77 -14.52 -0.89 -8.17
C GLU A 77 -14.73 -0.43 -9.63
N GLY A 78 -14.08 -1.07 -10.61
CA GLY A 78 -14.15 -0.68 -12.02
C GLY A 78 -13.30 0.56 -12.36
N LEU A 79 -12.43 0.99 -11.45
CA LEU A 79 -11.51 2.11 -11.65
C LEU A 79 -10.18 1.61 -12.25
N PRO A 80 -9.53 2.40 -13.14
CA PRO A 80 -8.26 1.99 -13.71
C PRO A 80 -7.19 1.82 -12.60
N PRO A 81 -6.43 0.71 -12.60
CA PRO A 81 -5.44 0.40 -11.56
C PRO A 81 -4.26 1.35 -11.54
N ASN A 82 -3.95 2.02 -12.65
CA ASN A 82 -2.99 3.09 -12.73
C ASN A 82 -3.74 4.42 -12.79
N SER A 83 -3.37 5.41 -11.97
CA SER A 83 -3.68 6.83 -12.24
C SER A 83 -2.84 7.30 -13.45
N GLY A 84 -3.03 6.65 -14.60
CA GLY A 84 -2.40 6.95 -15.87
C GLY A 84 -3.43 7.65 -16.74
N ARG A 85 -3.14 8.92 -17.02
CA ARG A 85 -3.84 9.85 -17.92
C ARG A 85 -4.74 9.15 -18.95
N VAL A 86 -6.05 9.41 -18.87
CA VAL A 86 -6.99 9.15 -19.95
C VAL A 86 -6.44 9.86 -21.19
N THR A 87 -5.97 9.11 -22.17
CA THR A 87 -5.93 9.56 -23.56
C THR A 87 -7.11 8.90 -24.23
N ASP A 88 -8.23 9.60 -24.24
CA ASP A 88 -9.18 9.58 -25.35
C ASP A 88 -8.90 10.84 -26.17
#